data_AF-A0A8S2F5L0-F1
#
_entry.id   AF-A0A8S2F5L0-F1
#
_cell.length_a   1.000
_cell.length_b   1.000
_cell.length_c   1.000
_cell.angle_alpha   90.00
_cell.angle_beta   90.00
_cell.angle_gamma   90.00
#
_symmetry.space_group_name_H-M   'P 1'
#
loop_
_entity.id
_entity.type
_entity.pdbx_description
1 polymer ?
#
loop_
_entity_poly.entity_id
_entity_poly.type
_entity_poly.pdbx_seq_one_letter_code
_entity_poly.pdbx_strand_id
1 'polypeptide(L)'
;SLVTTTSVHNIVPPILDAKPSFIDHEILIQKDCGTDDVCIPNLHLTTTSFPNEYKVGISNKIILNIFVKNFGEDAYDAKCVIKLPKSVSYVSFQIFAELKAFTDLLDKLVFHINVTSENPDTINDDNYNQIRMPISASPEIALIGVAKPEQIQPYPVSITSDNSKQIKISNLDIVHIYTLHNKGPGNSKRTEFKLTWPVSTLVHDHLLYDIEQPNITRPNEPQTMDDYCVVGDSFFMHKNVR
;
A
#
# COMPACT_ATOMS: atom_id res chain seq x y z
N SER A 1 -36.85 -82.22 1.81
CA SER A 1 -35.54 -81.59 1.53
C SER A 1 -35.70 -80.09 1.63
N LEU A 2 -35.15 -79.46 2.67
CA LEU A 2 -35.14 -78.01 2.83
C LEU A 2 -33.72 -77.54 2.54
N VAL A 3 -33.56 -76.72 1.49
CA VAL A 3 -32.31 -76.06 1.13
C VAL A 3 -32.21 -74.80 1.98
N THR A 4 -31.33 -74.80 2.99
CA THR A 4 -30.94 -73.59 3.73
C THR A 4 -29.91 -72.82 2.91
N THR A 5 -30.34 -71.73 2.29
CA THR A 5 -29.43 -70.73 1.70
C THR A 5 -28.84 -69.88 2.81
N THR A 6 -27.55 -70.06 3.10
CA THR A 6 -26.79 -69.18 4.00
C THR A 6 -26.49 -67.87 3.28
N SER A 7 -27.16 -66.79 3.71
CA SER A 7 -26.83 -65.42 3.32
C SER A 7 -25.45 -65.07 3.88
N VAL A 8 -24.44 -64.99 3.01
CA VAL A 8 -23.13 -64.44 3.36
C VAL A 8 -23.32 -62.95 3.63
N HIS A 9 -23.39 -62.57 4.91
CA HIS A 9 -23.27 -61.18 5.31
C HIS A 9 -21.91 -60.68 4.82
N ASN A 10 -21.90 -59.72 3.89
CA ASN A 10 -20.72 -58.95 3.54
C ASN A 10 -20.28 -58.15 4.78
N ILE A 11 -19.37 -58.73 5.56
CA ILE A 11 -18.74 -58.04 6.69
C ILE A 11 -17.69 -57.11 6.10
N VAL A 12 -18.01 -55.81 6.07
CA VAL A 12 -17.04 -54.77 5.73
C VAL A 12 -16.18 -54.52 6.97
N PRO A 13 -14.85 -54.74 6.92
CA PRO A 13 -13.99 -54.44 8.06
C PRO A 13 -14.00 -52.93 8.33
N PRO A 14 -14.07 -52.49 9.60
CA PRO A 14 -14.04 -51.08 9.92
C PRO A 14 -12.68 -50.49 9.54
N ILE A 15 -12.71 -49.33 8.90
CA ILE A 15 -11.53 -48.58 8.49
C ILE A 15 -11.35 -47.43 9.49
N LEU A 16 -10.19 -47.37 10.14
CA LEU A 16 -9.78 -46.25 11.00
C LEU A 16 -9.62 -44.99 10.12
N ASP A 17 -10.05 -43.82 10.60
CA ASP A 17 -9.88 -42.59 9.82
C ASP A 17 -8.39 -42.31 9.55
N ALA A 18 -8.08 -41.60 8.47
CA ALA A 18 -6.70 -41.31 8.06
C ALA A 18 -5.98 -40.30 8.99
N LYS A 19 -6.44 -40.17 10.23
CA LYS A 19 -5.82 -39.33 11.26
C LYS A 19 -4.74 -40.14 11.98
N PRO A 20 -3.67 -39.49 12.45
CA PRO A 20 -2.65 -40.17 13.22
C PRO A 20 -3.27 -40.82 14.47
N SER A 21 -3.02 -42.12 14.64
CA SER A 21 -3.54 -42.94 15.75
C SER A 21 -2.60 -42.98 16.96
N PHE A 22 -1.65 -42.05 17.02
CA PHE A 22 -0.61 -41.96 18.04
C PHE A 22 -0.81 -40.65 18.79
N ILE A 23 -0.84 -40.73 20.12
CA ILE A 23 -0.83 -39.58 21.00
C ILE A 23 0.58 -39.53 21.59
N ASP A 24 1.35 -38.53 21.21
CA ASP A 24 2.64 -38.25 21.85
C ASP A 24 2.37 -37.52 23.17
N HIS A 25 2.86 -38.08 24.27
CA HIS A 25 2.89 -37.44 25.58
C HIS A 25 4.36 -37.26 25.99
N GLU A 26 4.83 -36.02 25.98
CA GLU A 26 6.09 -35.67 26.63
C GLU A 26 5.82 -35.49 28.13
N ILE A 27 6.46 -36.33 28.95
CA ILE A 27 6.51 -36.13 30.41
C ILE A 27 7.75 -35.32 30.68
N LEU A 28 7.58 -34.05 31.04
CA LEU A 28 8.68 -33.11 31.26
C LEU A 28 8.83 -32.83 32.76
N ILE A 29 10.08 -32.86 33.23
CA ILE A 29 10.44 -32.78 34.65
C ILE A 29 10.71 -31.32 34.99
N GLN A 30 9.96 -30.77 35.95
CA GLN A 30 10.25 -29.46 36.54
C GLN A 30 11.59 -29.51 37.28
N LYS A 31 12.43 -28.52 37.04
CA LYS A 31 13.77 -28.42 37.62
C LYS A 31 13.92 -27.05 38.25
N ASP A 32 14.64 -26.99 39.37
CA ASP A 32 15.08 -25.75 40.01
C ASP A 32 13.93 -24.83 40.52
N CYS A 33 12.79 -25.40 40.96
CA CYS A 33 11.61 -24.70 41.55
C CYS A 33 11.69 -24.48 43.08
N GLY A 34 12.88 -24.28 43.64
CA GLY A 34 12.99 -24.01 45.08
C GLY A 34 12.56 -25.16 46.01
N THR A 35 11.91 -24.83 47.13
CA THR A 35 11.57 -25.78 48.23
C THR A 35 10.11 -26.23 48.27
N ASP A 36 9.25 -25.57 47.50
CA ASP A 36 7.81 -25.82 47.43
C ASP A 36 7.40 -26.58 46.16
N ASP A 37 8.36 -26.94 45.30
CA ASP A 37 8.17 -27.63 44.03
C ASP A 37 7.22 -26.88 43.07
N VAL A 38 7.04 -25.56 43.26
CA VAL A 38 6.17 -24.72 42.44
C VAL A 38 6.99 -23.62 41.80
N CYS A 39 7.34 -23.80 40.52
CA CYS A 39 8.06 -22.78 39.77
C CYS A 39 7.19 -21.54 39.53
N ILE A 40 7.64 -20.38 40.03
CA ILE A 40 7.03 -19.06 39.79
C ILE A 40 7.99 -18.21 38.94
N PRO A 41 7.81 -18.17 37.60
CA PRO A 41 8.60 -17.31 36.74
C PRO A 41 8.22 -15.83 36.90
N ASN A 42 9.07 -14.95 36.38
CA ASN A 42 8.81 -13.52 36.26
C ASN A 42 9.22 -13.07 34.85
N LEU A 43 8.31 -13.21 33.91
CA LEU A 43 8.57 -13.04 32.48
C LEU A 43 8.41 -11.58 32.04
N HIS A 44 9.53 -10.93 31.76
CA HIS A 44 9.58 -9.55 31.32
C HIS A 44 9.80 -9.43 29.80
N LEU A 45 8.91 -8.70 29.13
CA LEU A 45 8.95 -8.44 27.69
C LEU A 45 9.36 -7.00 27.39
N THR A 46 10.40 -6.83 26.58
CA THR A 46 10.79 -5.54 25.98
C THR A 46 10.80 -5.65 24.46
N THR A 47 10.15 -4.71 23.76
CA THR A 47 10.06 -4.75 22.29
C THR A 47 10.37 -3.41 21.67
N THR A 48 11.06 -3.42 20.53
CA THR A 48 11.31 -2.24 19.68
C THR A 48 11.10 -2.57 18.21
N SER A 49 10.92 -1.56 17.37
CA SER A 49 10.78 -1.73 15.92
C SER A 49 11.64 -0.76 15.12
N PHE A 50 12.08 -1.22 13.95
CA PHE A 50 12.72 -0.38 12.94
C PHE A 50 12.19 -0.71 11.53
N PRO A 51 11.84 0.28 10.71
CA PRO A 51 11.70 1.70 11.04
C PRO A 51 10.57 1.94 12.07
N ASN A 52 10.47 3.17 12.60
CA ASN A 52 9.38 3.56 13.51
C ASN A 52 8.07 3.91 12.78
N GLU A 53 8.13 4.08 11.45
CA GLU A 53 7.03 4.38 10.55
C GLU A 53 7.19 3.52 9.28
N TYR A 54 6.09 2.97 8.78
CA TYR A 54 6.07 2.25 7.52
C TYR A 54 5.67 3.18 6.37
N LYS A 55 6.62 3.44 5.47
CA LYS A 55 6.37 4.25 4.26
C LYS A 55 5.98 3.34 3.11
N VAL A 56 4.72 3.40 2.68
CA VAL A 56 4.23 2.60 1.55
C VAL A 56 5.10 2.86 0.33
N GLY A 57 5.43 1.82 -0.44
CA GLY A 57 6.25 1.90 -1.66
C GLY A 57 7.74 2.20 -1.46
N ILE A 58 8.18 2.55 -0.25
CA ILE A 58 9.58 2.82 0.08
C ILE A 58 10.11 1.75 1.05
N SER A 59 9.40 1.54 2.15
CA SER A 59 9.72 0.55 3.18
C SER A 59 9.17 -0.81 2.76
N ASN A 60 10.04 -1.80 2.61
CA ASN A 60 9.65 -3.19 2.34
C ASN A 60 9.93 -4.15 3.52
N LYS A 61 10.54 -3.66 4.60
CA LYS A 61 10.98 -4.45 5.75
C LYS A 61 10.59 -3.78 7.06
N ILE A 62 10.05 -4.58 7.98
CA ILE A 62 9.82 -4.19 9.37
C ILE A 62 10.66 -5.13 10.21
N ILE A 63 11.48 -4.61 11.11
CA ILE A 63 12.27 -5.40 12.05
C ILE A 63 11.67 -5.20 13.42
N LEU A 64 11.21 -6.28 14.05
CA LEU A 64 10.79 -6.29 15.45
C LEU A 64 11.93 -6.91 16.27
N ASN A 65 12.49 -6.14 17.20
CA ASN A 65 13.43 -6.68 18.18
C ASN A 65 12.64 -7.01 19.45
N ILE A 66 12.63 -8.28 19.83
CA ILE A 66 11.89 -8.80 20.97
C ILE A 66 12.90 -9.35 21.96
N PHE A 67 12.88 -8.84 23.18
CA PHE A 67 13.73 -9.26 24.28
C PHE A 67 12.85 -9.80 25.39
N VAL A 68 13.06 -11.06 25.74
CA VAL A 68 12.37 -11.72 26.85
C VAL A 68 13.40 -12.03 27.91
N LYS A 69 13.09 -11.71 29.17
CA LYS A 69 13.90 -12.05 30.33
C LYS A 69 13.03 -12.73 31.37
N ASN A 70 13.58 -13.71 32.04
CA ASN A 70 12.97 -14.30 33.22
C ASN A 70 13.76 -13.87 34.44
N PHE A 71 13.12 -13.20 35.40
CA PHE A 71 13.73 -12.75 36.66
C PHE A 71 13.33 -13.61 37.87
N GLY A 72 12.54 -14.66 37.63
CA GLY A 72 12.07 -15.60 38.65
C GLY A 72 12.70 -16.99 38.47
N GLU A 73 11.96 -18.01 38.86
CA GLU A 73 12.33 -19.41 38.65
C GLU A 73 12.06 -19.86 37.22
N ASP A 74 12.42 -21.10 36.88
CA ASP A 74 12.28 -21.62 35.52
C ASP A 74 10.85 -21.52 34.98
N ALA A 75 10.74 -21.10 33.72
CA ALA A 75 9.48 -20.94 33.00
C ALA A 75 9.30 -22.09 32.01
N TYR A 76 8.47 -23.06 32.38
CA TYR A 76 8.20 -24.23 31.57
C TYR A 76 7.37 -23.90 30.34
N ASP A 77 7.80 -24.47 29.20
CA ASP A 77 7.22 -24.28 27.87
C ASP A 77 6.97 -22.80 27.54
N ALA A 78 7.93 -21.94 27.91
CA ALA A 78 7.86 -20.52 27.67
C ALA A 78 7.80 -20.22 26.16
N LYS A 79 6.74 -19.54 25.73
CA LYS A 79 6.44 -19.19 24.34
C LYS A 79 6.30 -17.69 24.19
N CYS A 80 6.85 -17.16 23.10
CA CYS A 80 6.59 -15.79 22.64
C CYS A 80 5.64 -15.85 21.44
N VAL A 81 4.46 -15.24 21.59
CA VAL A 81 3.39 -15.23 20.60
C VAL A 81 3.27 -13.83 20.01
N ILE A 82 3.40 -13.72 18.69
CA ILE A 82 3.25 -12.47 17.94
C ILE A 82 1.99 -12.56 17.08
N LYS A 83 1.00 -11.71 17.34
CA LYS A 83 -0.17 -11.55 16.47
C LYS A 83 0.12 -10.45 15.46
N LEU A 84 0.18 -10.84 14.19
CA LEU A 84 0.40 -9.92 13.07
C LEU A 84 -0.90 -9.20 12.68
N PRO A 85 -0.83 -7.94 12.25
CA PRO A 85 -1.97 -7.28 11.62
C PRO A 85 -2.32 -7.97 10.30
N LYS A 86 -3.61 -7.96 9.92
CA LYS A 86 -4.14 -8.69 8.74
C LYS A 86 -3.42 -8.34 7.42
N SER A 87 -2.80 -7.17 7.35
CA SER A 87 -2.14 -6.67 6.15
C SER A 87 -0.66 -7.08 6.03
N VAL A 88 -0.13 -7.82 7.00
CA VAL A 88 1.27 -8.27 7.01
C VAL A 88 1.30 -9.80 6.93
N SER A 89 1.98 -10.33 5.91
CA SER A 89 2.23 -11.77 5.75
C SER A 89 3.56 -12.17 6.37
N TYR A 90 3.56 -13.21 7.20
CA TYR A 90 4.78 -13.83 7.73
C TYR A 90 5.47 -14.66 6.64
N VAL A 91 6.73 -14.37 6.31
CA VAL A 91 7.48 -15.12 5.27
C VAL A 91 8.62 -15.96 5.88
N SER A 92 9.29 -15.52 6.95
CA SER A 92 10.26 -16.31 7.72
C SER A 92 10.72 -15.52 8.97
N PHE A 93 11.74 -16.01 9.70
CA PHE A 93 12.46 -15.28 10.75
C PHE A 93 13.25 -14.10 10.15
N GLN A 94 12.50 -13.15 9.59
CA GLN A 94 12.83 -11.85 9.03
C GLN A 94 11.50 -11.32 8.50
N ILE A 95 10.93 -10.32 9.17
CA ILE A 95 9.58 -9.86 8.87
C ILE A 95 9.61 -8.98 7.60
N PHE A 96 8.98 -9.48 6.53
CA PHE A 96 8.71 -8.72 5.31
C PHE A 96 7.27 -8.19 5.41
N ALA A 97 7.09 -6.89 5.17
CA ALA A 97 5.77 -6.27 5.18
C ALA A 97 5.48 -5.74 3.78
N GLU A 98 4.52 -6.35 3.10
CA GLU A 98 4.05 -5.94 1.77
C GLU A 98 2.57 -5.58 1.88
N LEU A 99 2.28 -4.28 2.01
CA LEU A 99 0.92 -3.78 2.02
C LEU A 99 0.40 -3.69 0.59
N LYS A 100 -0.51 -4.60 0.20
CA LYS A 100 -1.18 -4.54 -1.11
C LYS A 100 -2.38 -3.60 -1.03
N ALA A 101 -2.30 -2.47 -1.74
CA ALA A 101 -3.40 -1.60 -2.18
C ALA A 101 -4.51 -1.28 -1.15
N PHE A 102 -4.16 -1.14 0.13
CA PHE A 102 -5.12 -0.88 1.22
C PHE A 102 -4.68 0.34 2.04
N THR A 103 -4.36 1.44 1.36
CA THR A 103 -3.77 2.64 1.98
C THR A 103 -4.80 3.56 2.62
N ASP A 104 -6.07 3.48 2.25
CA ASP A 104 -7.08 4.45 2.72
C ASP A 104 -7.80 4.03 4.02
N LEU A 105 -7.61 2.79 4.51
CA LEU A 105 -8.31 2.26 5.69
C LEU A 105 -7.40 1.97 6.90
N LEU A 106 -6.08 2.00 6.76
CA LEU A 106 -5.14 1.69 7.84
C LEU A 106 -4.20 2.86 8.09
N ASP A 107 -4.35 3.52 9.24
CA ASP A 107 -3.47 4.59 9.72
C ASP A 107 -2.21 4.06 10.43
N LYS A 108 -2.27 2.80 10.90
CA LYS A 108 -1.19 2.15 11.65
C LYS A 108 -1.22 0.63 11.57
N LEU A 109 -0.05 0.01 11.69
CA LEU A 109 0.14 -1.41 11.97
C LEU A 109 0.26 -1.61 13.48
N VAL A 110 -0.49 -2.56 14.03
CA VAL A 110 -0.45 -2.90 15.45
C VAL A 110 0.00 -4.35 15.60
N PHE A 111 1.19 -4.55 16.15
CA PHE A 111 1.74 -5.87 16.49
C PHE A 111 1.48 -6.12 17.97
N HIS A 112 0.86 -7.25 18.29
CA HIS A 112 0.63 -7.66 19.68
C HIS A 112 1.62 -8.78 20.00
N ILE A 113 2.47 -8.57 21.00
CA ILE A 113 3.49 -9.54 21.43
C ILE A 113 3.16 -9.94 22.86
N ASN A 114 3.08 -11.24 23.12
CA ASN A 114 2.82 -11.79 24.43
C ASN A 114 3.80 -12.92 24.74
N VAL A 115 4.26 -13.00 25.98
CA VAL A 115 5.08 -14.11 26.49
C VAL A 115 4.25 -14.91 27.48
N THR A 116 4.24 -16.24 27.36
CA THR A 116 3.44 -17.13 28.22
C THR A 116 4.23 -18.36 28.59
N SER A 117 4.01 -18.91 29.78
CA SER A 117 4.46 -20.24 30.23
C SER A 117 3.27 -21.06 30.74
N GLU A 118 3.46 -22.35 31.00
CA GLU A 118 2.44 -23.12 31.74
C GLU A 118 2.48 -22.89 33.25
N ASN A 119 3.61 -22.39 33.76
CA ASN A 119 3.72 -21.95 35.15
C ASN A 119 2.91 -20.67 35.38
N PRO A 120 2.35 -20.48 36.60
CA PRO A 120 1.74 -19.22 37.00
C PRO A 120 2.82 -18.13 37.12
N ASP A 121 2.69 -17.07 36.33
CA ASP A 121 3.59 -15.92 36.35
C ASP A 121 3.29 -15.00 37.55
N THR A 122 4.20 -14.09 37.84
CA THR A 122 3.96 -12.99 38.78
C THR A 122 2.82 -12.08 38.30
N ILE A 123 2.17 -11.35 39.22
CA ILE A 123 1.02 -10.47 38.93
C ILE A 123 1.49 -9.11 38.36
N ASN A 124 2.42 -9.15 37.41
CA ASN A 124 2.93 -7.99 36.71
C ASN A 124 2.45 -8.08 35.25
N ASP A 125 1.86 -7.01 34.73
CA ASP A 125 1.44 -6.94 33.32
C ASP A 125 2.65 -6.59 32.41
N ASP A 126 3.80 -7.25 32.59
CA ASP A 126 5.05 -7.00 31.84
C ASP A 126 5.39 -8.07 30.81
N ASN A 127 4.56 -9.11 30.69
CA ASN A 127 4.65 -10.16 29.68
C ASN A 127 3.99 -9.81 28.33
N TYR A 128 3.30 -8.67 28.25
CA TYR A 128 2.60 -8.20 27.06
C TYR A 128 3.08 -6.82 26.59
N ASN A 129 3.23 -6.64 25.28
CA ASN A 129 3.49 -5.34 24.67
C ASN A 129 2.86 -5.20 23.29
N GLN A 130 2.63 -3.95 22.87
CA GLN A 130 2.15 -3.62 21.53
C GLN A 130 3.08 -2.61 20.83
N ILE A 131 3.44 -2.92 19.58
CA ILE A 131 4.13 -1.98 18.70
C ILE A 131 3.10 -1.35 17.77
N ARG A 132 3.01 -0.02 17.82
CA ARG A 132 2.13 0.79 16.97
C ARG A 132 2.98 1.56 15.96
N MET A 133 3.00 1.07 14.72
CA MET A 133 3.77 1.68 13.64
C MET A 133 2.84 2.47 12.72
N PRO A 134 2.96 3.81 12.65
CA PRO A 134 2.19 4.60 11.70
C PRO A 134 2.48 4.18 10.26
N ILE A 135 1.49 4.31 9.39
CA ILE A 135 1.63 4.10 7.95
C ILE A 135 1.53 5.47 7.27
N SER A 136 2.47 5.79 6.40
CA SER A 136 2.38 6.96 5.51
C SER A 136 2.57 6.58 4.06
N ALA A 137 1.84 7.28 3.21
CA ALA A 137 1.89 7.16 1.77
C ALA A 137 2.00 8.56 1.18
N SER A 138 3.09 8.82 0.47
CA SER A 138 3.36 10.15 -0.10
C SER A 138 3.04 10.16 -1.59
N PRO A 139 2.21 11.10 -2.08
CA PRO A 139 2.03 11.27 -3.52
C PRO A 139 3.29 11.87 -4.15
N GLU A 140 3.55 11.51 -5.41
CA GLU A 140 4.62 12.10 -6.23
C GLU A 140 4.02 12.50 -7.57
N ILE A 141 3.65 13.77 -7.73
CA ILE A 141 2.97 14.26 -8.94
C ILE A 141 3.99 14.72 -9.97
N ALA A 142 4.00 14.07 -11.13
CA ALA A 142 4.79 14.48 -12.29
C ALA A 142 3.91 15.21 -13.31
N LEU A 143 4.38 16.36 -13.80
CA LEU A 143 3.77 17.11 -14.89
C LEU A 143 4.58 16.91 -16.18
N ILE A 144 3.91 16.51 -17.25
CA ILE A 144 4.50 16.34 -18.58
C ILE A 144 3.70 17.18 -19.57
N GLY A 145 4.36 18.09 -20.28
CA GLY A 145 3.75 18.94 -21.30
C GLY A 145 4.40 18.74 -22.66
N VAL A 146 3.60 18.64 -23.72
CA VAL A 146 4.08 18.55 -25.11
C VAL A 146 3.27 19.47 -26.01
N ALA A 147 3.92 20.06 -27.01
CA ALA A 147 3.27 20.85 -28.06
C ALA A 147 3.34 20.12 -29.41
N LYS A 148 2.27 20.18 -30.19
CA LYS A 148 2.18 19.58 -31.53
C LYS A 148 1.64 20.61 -32.53
N PRO A 149 2.40 20.99 -33.57
CA PRO A 149 3.81 20.63 -33.78
C PRO A 149 4.73 21.26 -32.70
N GLU A 150 5.88 20.64 -32.44
CA GLU A 150 6.86 21.15 -31.47
C GLU A 150 7.59 22.40 -31.96
N GLN A 151 7.78 22.50 -33.28
CA GLN A 151 8.40 23.64 -33.94
C GLN A 151 7.56 24.08 -35.13
N ILE A 152 7.44 25.39 -35.29
CA ILE A 152 6.79 26.01 -36.44
C ILE A 152 7.88 26.62 -37.31
N GLN A 153 7.93 26.17 -38.57
CA GLN A 153 8.78 26.82 -39.55
C GLN A 153 8.04 28.05 -40.11
N PRO A 154 8.57 29.28 -39.92
CA PRO A 154 7.93 30.46 -40.47
C PRO A 154 7.99 30.42 -42.00
N TYR A 155 6.83 30.40 -42.66
CA TYR A 155 6.77 30.56 -44.11
C TYR A 155 6.95 32.03 -44.49
N PRO A 156 7.77 32.35 -45.50
CA PRO A 156 7.90 33.72 -45.97
C PRO A 156 6.57 34.18 -46.59
N VAL A 157 5.92 35.14 -45.92
CA VAL A 157 4.72 35.81 -46.43
C VAL A 157 5.13 36.67 -47.62
N SER A 158 4.75 36.27 -48.83
CA SER A 158 4.84 37.13 -50.01
C SER A 158 3.61 38.04 -50.05
N ILE A 159 3.76 39.26 -49.53
CA ILE A 159 2.75 40.31 -49.61
C ILE A 159 2.70 40.78 -51.08
N THR A 160 1.83 40.21 -51.90
CA THR A 160 1.47 40.85 -53.18
C THR A 160 0.47 41.94 -52.88
N SER A 161 0.74 43.15 -53.36
CA SER A 161 -0.11 44.34 -53.30
C SER A 161 -1.36 44.18 -54.17
N ASP A 162 -2.20 43.21 -53.85
CA ASP A 162 -3.52 43.07 -54.43
C ASP A 162 -4.53 42.97 -53.29
N ASN A 163 -5.49 43.89 -53.25
CA ASN A 163 -6.36 44.19 -52.11
C ASN A 163 -7.41 43.08 -51.81
N SER A 164 -7.15 41.85 -52.23
CA SER A 164 -8.02 40.70 -51.99
C SER A 164 -7.22 39.42 -51.71
N LYS A 165 -6.40 39.43 -50.65
CA LYS A 165 -5.86 38.19 -50.08
C LYS A 165 -6.31 38.05 -48.64
N GLN A 166 -7.39 37.28 -48.44
CA GLN A 166 -7.49 36.46 -47.24
C GLN A 166 -6.19 35.65 -47.19
N ILE A 167 -5.29 36.04 -46.28
CA ILE A 167 -4.12 35.22 -45.96
C ILE A 167 -4.71 33.96 -45.32
N LYS A 168 -4.90 32.91 -46.12
CA LYS A 168 -5.25 31.61 -45.58
C LYS A 168 -3.99 31.08 -44.91
N ILE A 169 -3.77 31.47 -43.65
CA ILE A 169 -2.80 30.82 -42.74
C ILE A 169 -3.39 29.45 -42.44
N SER A 170 -3.25 28.56 -43.42
CA SER A 170 -4.14 27.42 -43.60
C SER A 170 -3.66 26.18 -42.87
N ASN A 171 -3.19 26.23 -41.61
CA ASN A 171 -2.79 25.03 -40.81
C ASN A 171 -1.88 25.28 -39.57
N LEU A 172 -1.74 26.49 -39.02
CA LEU A 172 -0.84 26.70 -37.85
C LEU A 172 -1.51 26.41 -36.50
N ASP A 173 -2.45 25.48 -36.43
CA ASP A 173 -3.04 25.09 -35.15
C ASP A 173 -1.98 24.34 -34.32
N ILE A 174 -1.65 24.89 -33.16
CA ILE A 174 -0.76 24.27 -32.18
C ILE A 174 -1.62 23.66 -31.08
N VAL A 175 -1.27 22.45 -30.72
CA VAL A 175 -1.94 21.68 -29.69
C VAL A 175 -1.00 21.48 -28.52
N HIS A 176 -1.36 21.99 -27.35
CA HIS A 176 -0.64 21.72 -26.11
C HIS A 176 -1.36 20.63 -25.32
N ILE A 177 -0.61 19.60 -24.96
CA ILE A 177 -1.09 18.45 -24.19
C ILE A 177 -0.32 18.42 -22.88
N TYR A 178 -1.03 18.51 -21.75
CA TYR A 178 -0.46 18.39 -20.41
C TYR A 178 -1.02 17.17 -19.68
N THR A 179 -0.14 16.35 -19.13
CA THR A 179 -0.48 15.16 -18.35
C THR A 179 0.07 15.31 -16.94
N LEU A 180 -0.80 15.16 -15.93
CA LEU A 180 -0.39 14.97 -14.54
C LEU A 180 -0.53 13.50 -14.19
N HIS A 181 0.52 12.94 -13.58
CA HIS A 181 0.55 11.54 -13.19
C HIS A 181 1.14 11.40 -11.79
N ASN A 182 0.40 10.74 -10.89
CA ASN A 182 0.92 10.35 -9.59
C ASN A 182 1.79 9.08 -9.71
N LYS A 183 3.10 9.25 -9.53
CA LYS A 183 4.07 8.15 -9.48
C LYS A 183 4.27 7.61 -8.07
N GLY A 184 3.75 8.32 -7.06
CA GLY A 184 3.96 8.03 -5.66
C GLY A 184 2.95 7.01 -5.12
N PRO A 185 3.29 6.30 -4.04
CA PRO A 185 2.48 5.23 -3.46
C PRO A 185 1.28 5.70 -2.60
N GLY A 186 0.83 6.95 -2.74
CA GLY A 186 -0.27 7.51 -1.95
C GLY A 186 -1.15 8.49 -2.72
N ASN A 187 -2.39 8.66 -2.29
CA ASN A 187 -3.38 9.52 -2.93
C ASN A 187 -3.10 11.00 -2.63
N SER A 188 -3.26 11.88 -3.62
CA SER A 188 -3.23 13.32 -3.38
C SER A 188 -4.58 13.82 -2.91
N LYS A 189 -4.62 14.49 -1.75
CA LYS A 189 -5.88 15.09 -1.23
C LYS A 189 -6.38 16.23 -2.09
N ARG A 190 -5.46 17.02 -2.67
CA ARG A 190 -5.78 18.17 -3.53
C ARG A 190 -4.56 18.52 -4.38
N THR A 191 -4.74 18.47 -5.69
CA THR A 191 -3.75 18.91 -6.67
C THR A 191 -4.35 20.00 -7.53
N GLU A 192 -3.68 21.15 -7.61
CA GLU A 192 -4.06 22.27 -8.49
C GLU A 192 -3.07 22.36 -9.65
N PHE A 193 -3.59 22.53 -10.86
CA PHE A 193 -2.80 22.81 -12.05
C PHE A 193 -3.15 24.21 -12.58
N LYS A 194 -2.13 25.08 -12.67
CA LYS A 194 -2.26 26.44 -13.21
C LYS A 194 -1.38 26.59 -14.44
N LEU A 195 -2.01 26.84 -15.59
CA LEU A 195 -1.34 27.11 -16.85
C LEU A 195 -1.33 28.62 -17.10
N THR A 196 -0.16 29.19 -17.35
CA THR A 196 -0.04 30.59 -17.80
C THR A 196 0.20 30.59 -19.31
N TRP A 197 -0.58 31.39 -20.04
CA TRP A 197 -0.59 31.37 -21.48
C TRP A 197 -0.03 32.67 -22.09
N PRO A 198 0.94 32.61 -23.04
CA PRO A 198 1.50 33.80 -23.66
C PRO A 198 0.57 34.34 -24.76
N VAL A 199 -0.38 35.18 -24.39
CA VAL A 199 -1.37 35.77 -25.32
C VAL A 199 -0.79 36.93 -26.13
N SER A 200 0.16 37.68 -25.56
CA SER A 200 0.74 38.87 -26.22
C SER A 200 2.21 39.09 -25.87
N THR A 201 2.93 39.80 -26.74
CA THR A 201 4.28 40.31 -26.49
C THR A 201 4.26 41.51 -25.54
N LEU A 202 5.44 41.94 -25.06
CA LEU A 202 5.61 43.15 -24.24
C LEU A 202 5.20 44.44 -24.97
N VAL A 203 5.10 44.39 -26.30
CA VAL A 203 4.67 45.50 -27.16
C VAL A 203 3.21 45.36 -27.62
N HIS A 204 2.44 44.46 -26.99
CA HIS A 204 1.02 44.20 -27.25
C HIS A 204 0.70 43.56 -28.62
N ASP A 205 1.69 42.95 -29.28
CA ASP A 205 1.41 42.11 -30.44
C ASP A 205 0.83 40.77 -29.98
N HIS A 206 -0.23 40.31 -30.66
CA HIS A 206 -0.84 39.02 -30.37
C HIS A 206 0.09 37.86 -30.80
N LEU A 207 0.27 36.87 -29.92
CA LEU A 207 1.12 35.69 -30.19
C LEU A 207 0.27 34.46 -30.49
N LEU A 208 -0.36 33.91 -29.46
CA LEU A 208 -1.19 32.72 -29.54
C LEU A 208 -2.59 33.04 -29.05
N TYR A 209 -3.59 32.78 -29.89
CA TYR A 209 -4.98 32.93 -29.53
C TYR A 209 -5.64 31.58 -29.29
N ASP A 210 -6.51 31.54 -28.29
CA ASP A 210 -7.27 30.35 -27.96
C ASP A 210 -8.35 30.13 -29.01
N ILE A 211 -8.35 28.95 -29.64
CA ILE A 211 -9.38 28.56 -30.61
C ILE A 211 -10.55 27.92 -29.87
N GLU A 212 -10.23 27.12 -28.86
CA GLU A 212 -11.19 26.31 -28.11
C GLU A 212 -10.83 26.28 -26.62
N GLN A 213 -11.84 26.06 -25.77
CA GLN A 213 -11.61 25.82 -24.36
C GLN A 213 -10.79 24.53 -24.17
N PRO A 214 -9.89 24.48 -23.17
CA PRO A 214 -9.10 23.29 -22.92
C PRO A 214 -10.01 22.12 -22.57
N ASN A 215 -9.90 21.02 -23.32
CA ASN A 215 -10.62 19.80 -23.00
C ASN A 215 -9.90 19.05 -21.89
N ILE A 216 -10.65 18.69 -20.85
CA ILE A 216 -10.14 18.10 -19.62
C ILE A 216 -10.75 16.72 -19.44
N THR A 217 -9.90 15.71 -19.46
CA THR A 217 -10.28 14.32 -19.19
C THR A 217 -9.72 13.87 -17.85
N ARG A 218 -10.64 13.52 -16.94
CA ARG A 218 -10.35 12.80 -15.70
C ARG A 218 -10.77 11.34 -15.89
N PRO A 219 -9.96 10.36 -15.46
CA PRO A 219 -10.47 9.03 -15.25
C PRO A 219 -11.50 9.11 -14.11
N ASN A 220 -12.79 8.91 -14.41
CA ASN A 220 -13.93 8.75 -13.47
C ASN A 220 -14.63 10.02 -12.91
N GLU A 221 -15.18 10.89 -13.78
CA GLU A 221 -16.34 11.81 -13.54
C GLU A 221 -16.10 13.22 -12.91
N PRO A 222 -17.09 14.15 -12.96
CA PRO A 222 -17.37 15.09 -14.04
C PRO A 222 -16.70 16.48 -13.88
N GLN A 223 -16.70 17.22 -15.00
CA GLN A 223 -16.01 18.49 -15.23
C GLN A 223 -16.59 19.68 -14.44
N THR A 224 -15.73 20.65 -14.10
CA THR A 224 -16.17 22.02 -13.80
C THR A 224 -15.28 23.06 -14.46
N MET A 225 -15.98 24.12 -14.86
CA MET A 225 -15.60 25.33 -15.58
C MET A 225 -14.72 26.27 -14.73
N ASP A 226 -13.98 27.15 -15.42
CA ASP A 226 -12.99 28.14 -14.98
C ASP A 226 -11.54 27.64 -14.85
N ASP A 227 -10.57 28.57 -14.98
CA ASP A 227 -9.10 28.43 -15.15
C ASP A 227 -8.35 27.59 -14.10
N TYR A 228 -9.07 26.86 -13.24
CA TYR A 228 -8.55 26.00 -12.20
C TYR A 228 -9.29 24.64 -12.21
N CYS A 229 -8.53 23.56 -12.18
CA CYS A 229 -9.08 22.21 -12.04
C CYS A 229 -8.55 21.52 -10.79
N VAL A 230 -9.47 20.89 -10.04
CA VAL A 230 -9.13 19.96 -8.97
C VAL A 230 -8.80 18.62 -9.62
N VAL A 231 -7.55 18.19 -9.48
CA VAL A 231 -7.00 17.02 -10.19
C VAL A 231 -6.96 15.80 -9.24
N GLY A 232 -7.49 14.66 -9.72
CA GLY A 232 -7.32 13.33 -9.11
C GLY A 232 -5.98 12.68 -9.50
N ASP A 233 -5.81 11.37 -9.32
CA ASP A 233 -4.50 10.70 -9.46
C ASP A 233 -3.90 10.71 -10.87
N SER A 234 -4.71 10.98 -11.90
CA SER A 234 -4.27 11.19 -13.27
C SER A 234 -5.18 12.16 -14.01
N PHE A 235 -4.59 12.98 -14.87
CA PHE A 235 -5.30 14.04 -15.59
C PHE A 235 -4.65 14.35 -16.93
N PHE A 236 -5.49 14.71 -17.89
CA PHE A 236 -5.08 15.12 -19.22
C PHE A 236 -5.81 16.42 -19.62
N MET A 237 -5.05 17.41 -20.08
CA MET A 237 -5.56 18.65 -20.67
C MET A 237 -5.08 18.78 -22.10
N HIS A 238 -6.00 19.14 -22.99
CA HIS A 238 -5.75 19.41 -24.39
C HIS A 238 -6.20 20.85 -24.71
N LYS A 239 -5.27 21.71 -25.16
CA LYS A 239 -5.56 23.11 -25.52
C LYS A 239 -5.14 23.40 -26.97
N ASN A 240 -6.09 23.86 -27.78
CA ASN A 240 -5.90 24.24 -29.18
C ASN A 240 -5.72 25.76 -29.31
N VAL A 241 -4.64 26.18 -29.94
CA VAL A 241 -4.28 27.60 -30.15
C VAL A 241 -3.79 27.84 -31.57
N ARG A 242 -3.81 29.08 -32.04
CA ARG A 242 -3.18 29.49 -33.31
C ARG A 242 -2.43 30.79 -33.18
#